data_AF-A0A535GD69-F1
#
_entry.id   AF-A0A535GD69-F1
#
_cell.length_a   1.000
_cell.length_b   1.000
_cell.length_c   1.000
_cell.angle_alpha   90.00
_cell.angle_beta   90.00
_cell.angle_gamma   90.00
#
_symmetry.space_group_name_H-M   'P 1'
#
loop_
_entity.id
_entity.type
_entity.pdbx_description
1 polymer ?
#
loop_
_entity_poly.entity_id
_entity_poly.type
_entity_poly.pdbx_seq_one_letter_code
_entity_poly.pdbx_strand_id
1 'polypeptide(L)'
;MGDPAAANDVALEAIRVLGPYGDSPDLANAYAAVAREALQDCRLADAIRLGDQAAEIARRTNTRSVEVNSRATSGFAMVLQGEPEGLGRVRESLALALEQDLAWPSSRANQLLWCSLLVTGGPAAELAEVHRRQLAIAHRHGFVWGSSDQEIQYAFDEGDWDRALQLLSTYHDEPGEERAQLLAACIRTARGDPPPSGSIDALLRRLHARSATARADCALAVQIMLLSGELNAVLDHAEGVVDLLGDGHWRPDVDVAAVCGLFAAVWLGERVAAERWERLALSGRSNAARSKKGRWAYALAERAARLGETQRALDLFAESAACFVGVGGSLVGQTLARLRRAEILAARNSLNDGAAASNDLAFIETLWRKTKATWYLGRLRESAASRGLDFPSSISQPPARTRDGSEGLTPREREVAALVARGLTNLQGGMSSASSESLGSARADRLLPGSRALRPCAPEHERAPSDPDSLFARSVLCSSFLIKEERAVVL
;
A
#
# COMPACT_ATOMS: atom_id res chain seq x y z
N MET A 1 16.30 12.30 17.09
CA MET A 1 15.16 12.53 16.17
C MET A 1 14.41 11.22 16.03
N GLY A 2 13.07 11.23 16.06
CA GLY A 2 12.24 10.02 15.91
C GLY A 2 11.25 9.71 17.03
N ASP A 3 11.13 10.56 18.05
CA ASP A 3 10.14 10.42 19.12
C ASP A 3 9.03 11.48 18.97
N PRO A 4 7.83 11.10 18.47
CA PRO A 4 6.70 12.02 18.33
C PRO A 4 6.24 12.61 19.66
N ALA A 5 6.37 11.87 20.77
CA ALA A 5 5.96 12.36 22.09
C ALA A 5 6.88 13.51 22.54
N ALA A 6 8.18 13.32 22.44
CA ALA A 6 9.15 14.37 22.74
C ALA A 6 8.98 15.61 21.82
N ALA A 7 8.65 15.40 20.53
CA ALA A 7 8.38 16.51 19.61
C ALA A 7 7.11 17.29 19.99
N ASN A 8 6.07 16.60 20.44
CA ASN A 8 4.84 17.21 20.92
C ASN A 8 5.06 18.00 22.22
N ASP A 9 5.85 17.46 23.16
CA ASP A 9 6.20 18.15 24.41
C ASP A 9 6.95 19.46 24.15
N VAL A 10 7.91 19.45 23.22
CA VAL A 10 8.62 20.65 22.79
C VAL A 10 7.67 21.66 22.15
N ALA A 11 6.72 21.22 21.32
CA ALA A 11 5.75 22.12 20.70
C ALA A 11 4.78 22.75 21.73
N LEU A 12 4.32 21.97 22.71
CA LEU A 12 3.50 22.47 23.81
C LEU A 12 4.25 23.49 24.67
N GLU A 13 5.53 23.22 24.95
CA GLU A 13 6.41 24.14 25.66
C GLU A 13 6.62 25.43 24.87
N ALA A 14 6.85 25.34 23.56
CA ALA A 14 6.98 26.50 22.68
C ALA A 14 5.71 27.37 22.71
N ILE A 15 4.51 26.78 22.68
CA ILE A 15 3.25 27.51 22.81
C ILE A 15 3.20 28.27 24.15
N ARG A 16 3.58 27.60 25.25
CA ARG A 16 3.57 28.20 26.60
C ARG A 16 4.54 29.37 26.72
N VAL A 17 5.73 29.25 26.13
CA VAL A 17 6.79 30.27 26.19
C VAL A 17 6.52 31.43 25.24
N LEU A 18 6.09 31.16 24.01
CA LEU A 18 5.93 32.17 22.96
C LEU A 18 4.58 32.90 23.05
N GLY A 19 3.52 32.23 23.52
CA GLY A 19 2.16 32.78 23.59
C GLY A 19 2.05 34.16 24.25
N PRO A 20 2.69 34.41 25.41
CA PRO A 20 2.66 35.72 26.07
C PRO A 20 3.28 36.87 25.26
N TYR A 21 4.13 36.58 24.28
CA TYR A 21 4.81 37.59 23.46
C TYR A 21 4.05 37.96 22.19
N GLY A 22 2.86 37.37 21.97
CA GLY A 22 2.00 37.63 20.81
C GLY A 22 2.29 36.72 19.62
N ASP A 23 1.63 37.03 18.51
CA ASP A 23 1.68 36.20 17.31
C ASP A 23 3.06 36.21 16.66
N SER A 24 3.58 35.01 16.36
CA SER A 24 4.85 34.83 15.67
C SER A 24 4.83 33.60 14.75
N PRO A 25 5.71 33.54 13.73
CA PRO A 25 5.85 32.36 12.88
C PRO A 25 6.15 31.08 13.68
N ASP A 26 6.97 31.18 14.73
CA ASP A 26 7.32 30.05 15.58
C ASP A 26 6.12 29.56 16.40
N LEU A 27 5.29 30.48 16.90
CA LEU A 27 4.05 30.14 17.60
C LEU A 27 3.07 29.43 16.64
N ALA A 28 2.92 29.92 15.40
CA ALA A 28 2.10 29.26 14.39
C ALA A 28 2.58 27.83 14.10
N ASN A 29 3.90 27.64 13.94
CA ASN A 29 4.51 26.33 13.75
C ASN A 29 4.27 25.39 14.92
N ALA A 30 4.39 25.88 16.16
CA ALA A 30 4.15 25.10 17.35
C ALA A 30 2.69 24.61 17.43
N TYR A 31 1.71 25.50 17.18
CA TYR A 31 0.30 25.10 17.08
C TYR A 31 0.06 24.10 15.94
N ALA A 32 0.69 24.29 14.78
CA ALA A 32 0.56 23.38 13.65
C ALA A 32 1.15 21.99 13.96
N ALA A 33 2.23 21.90 14.73
CA ALA A 33 2.79 20.63 15.19
C ALA A 33 1.82 19.88 16.10
N VAL A 34 1.30 20.54 17.15
CA VAL A 34 0.34 19.92 18.07
C VAL A 34 -0.97 19.53 17.36
N ALA A 35 -1.42 20.33 16.39
CA ALA A 35 -2.58 19.99 15.56
C ALA A 35 -2.38 18.70 14.75
N ARG A 36 -1.17 18.50 14.18
CA ARG A 36 -0.83 17.27 13.45
C ARG A 36 -0.80 16.06 14.36
N GLU A 37 -0.22 16.17 15.55
CA GLU A 37 -0.22 15.07 16.52
C GLU A 37 -1.63 14.74 17.00
N ALA A 38 -2.46 15.74 17.28
CA ALA A 38 -3.87 15.55 17.59
C ALA A 38 -4.60 14.78 16.48
N LEU A 39 -4.32 15.08 15.20
CA LEU A 39 -4.87 14.32 14.07
C LEU A 39 -4.38 12.87 14.06
N GLN A 40 -3.08 12.61 14.28
CA GLN A 40 -2.51 11.25 14.32
C GLN A 40 -3.10 10.38 15.43
N ASP A 41 -3.48 10.99 16.55
CA ASP A 41 -4.14 10.34 17.68
C ASP A 41 -5.67 10.33 17.57
N CYS A 42 -6.22 10.78 16.44
CA CYS A 42 -7.67 10.89 16.22
C CYS A 42 -8.39 11.78 17.26
N ARG A 43 -7.68 12.74 17.87
CA ARG A 43 -8.26 13.85 18.67
C ARG A 43 -8.76 14.95 17.73
N LEU A 44 -9.79 14.62 16.95
CA LEU A 44 -10.22 15.43 15.80
C LEU A 44 -10.63 16.86 16.16
N ALA A 45 -11.35 17.06 17.27
CA ALA A 45 -11.76 18.40 17.70
C ALA A 45 -10.56 19.30 18.05
N ASP A 46 -9.54 18.74 18.69
CA ASP A 46 -8.28 19.44 18.96
C ASP A 46 -7.53 19.75 17.66
N ALA A 47 -7.45 18.79 16.75
CA ALA A 47 -6.80 18.98 15.45
C ALA A 47 -7.43 20.14 14.65
N ILE A 48 -8.77 20.26 14.68
CA ILE A 48 -9.50 21.37 14.05
C ILE A 48 -9.17 22.69 14.74
N ARG A 49 -9.39 22.77 16.06
CA ARG A 49 -9.20 24.00 16.83
C ARG A 49 -7.77 24.53 16.74
N LEU A 50 -6.79 23.65 16.97
CA LEU A 50 -5.37 24.01 16.94
C LEU A 50 -4.89 24.31 15.50
N GLY A 51 -5.38 23.57 14.50
CA GLY A 51 -5.06 23.81 13.10
C GLY A 51 -5.62 25.14 12.60
N ASP A 52 -6.86 25.48 12.95
CA ASP A 52 -7.45 26.78 12.59
C ASP A 52 -6.75 27.93 13.30
N GLN A 53 -6.36 27.74 14.58
CA GLN A 53 -5.55 28.72 15.31
C GLN A 53 -4.17 28.91 14.64
N ALA A 54 -3.47 27.83 14.29
CA ALA A 54 -2.18 27.91 13.60
C ALA A 54 -2.30 28.63 12.26
N ALA A 55 -3.35 28.33 11.48
CA ALA A 55 -3.60 28.97 10.19
C ALA A 55 -3.84 30.49 10.33
N GLU A 56 -4.58 30.91 11.36
CA GLU A 56 -4.89 32.31 11.60
C GLU A 56 -3.67 33.12 12.08
N ILE A 57 -2.82 32.54 12.94
CA ILE A 57 -1.54 33.15 13.32
C ILE A 57 -0.64 33.24 12.07
N ALA A 58 -0.47 32.14 11.34
CA ALA A 58 0.37 32.09 10.15
C ALA A 58 -0.04 33.11 9.09
N ARG A 59 -1.34 33.33 8.89
CA ARG A 59 -1.87 34.36 7.98
C ARG A 59 -1.46 35.77 8.41
N ARG A 60 -1.55 36.07 9.71
CA ARG A 60 -1.17 37.39 10.26
C ARG A 60 0.34 37.62 10.26
N THR A 61 1.13 36.55 10.37
CA THR A 61 2.61 36.59 10.35
C THR A 61 3.20 36.32 8.96
N ASN A 62 2.36 36.22 7.92
CA ASN A 62 2.75 35.94 6.53
C ASN A 62 3.56 34.63 6.35
N THR A 63 3.29 33.61 7.16
CA THR A 63 3.95 32.30 7.13
C THR A 63 3.14 31.30 6.31
N ARG A 64 3.15 31.50 4.99
CA ARG A 64 2.18 30.87 4.07
C ARG A 64 2.19 29.34 4.04
N SER A 65 3.37 28.71 4.14
CA SER A 65 3.50 27.25 4.22
C SER A 65 2.74 26.68 5.43
N VAL A 66 2.79 27.35 6.58
CA VAL A 66 2.10 26.92 7.81
C VAL A 66 0.59 27.11 7.68
N GLU A 67 0.15 28.23 7.09
CA GLU A 67 -1.26 28.51 6.85
C GLU A 67 -1.91 27.38 6.02
N VAL A 68 -1.31 27.06 4.87
CA VAL A 68 -1.79 26.00 3.97
C VAL A 68 -1.86 24.67 4.71
N ASN A 69 -0.77 24.22 5.31
CA ASN A 69 -0.75 22.89 5.96
C ASN A 69 -1.71 22.76 7.14
N SER A 70 -1.88 23.83 7.91
CA SER A 70 -2.77 23.83 9.06
C SER A 70 -4.22 23.77 8.61
N ARG A 71 -4.59 24.48 7.53
CA ARG A 71 -5.92 24.37 6.90
C ARG A 71 -6.19 22.99 6.31
N ALA A 72 -5.22 22.38 5.64
CA ALA A 72 -5.37 21.01 5.15
C ALA A 72 -5.57 20.02 6.31
N THR A 73 -4.84 20.21 7.42
CA THR A 73 -4.95 19.37 8.63
C THR A 73 -6.32 19.50 9.28
N SER A 74 -6.81 20.72 9.51
CA SER A 74 -8.16 20.92 10.08
C SER A 74 -9.25 20.46 9.13
N GLY A 75 -9.12 20.73 7.82
CA GLY A 75 -10.05 20.26 6.79
C GLY A 75 -10.16 18.74 6.75
N PHE A 76 -9.06 18.01 6.86
CA PHE A 76 -9.13 16.54 6.92
C PHE A 76 -9.73 16.04 8.24
N ALA A 77 -9.42 16.67 9.37
CA ALA A 77 -10.06 16.35 10.65
C ALA A 77 -11.59 16.56 10.60
N MET A 78 -12.05 17.61 9.92
CA MET A 78 -13.48 17.85 9.64
C MET A 78 -14.09 16.72 8.80
N VAL A 79 -13.39 16.26 7.76
CA VAL A 79 -13.85 15.10 6.96
C VAL A 79 -14.00 13.85 7.84
N LEU A 80 -13.05 13.58 8.74
CA LEU A 80 -13.14 12.45 9.67
C LEU A 80 -14.30 12.59 10.67
N GLN A 81 -14.69 13.81 11.03
CA GLN A 81 -15.88 14.08 11.86
C GLN A 81 -17.20 13.99 11.07
N GLY A 82 -17.15 13.93 9.74
CA GLY A 82 -18.33 13.93 8.88
C GLY A 82 -18.86 15.32 8.55
N GLU A 83 -18.07 16.37 8.79
CA GLU A 83 -18.45 17.74 8.47
C GLU A 83 -18.35 18.00 6.95
N PRO A 84 -19.43 18.45 6.29
CA PRO A 84 -19.50 18.50 4.83
C PRO A 84 -18.51 19.50 4.20
N GLU A 85 -18.12 20.55 4.91
CA GLU A 85 -17.18 21.58 4.43
C GLU A 85 -15.71 21.10 4.43
N GLY A 86 -15.40 20.01 5.14
CA GLY A 86 -14.01 19.56 5.34
C GLY A 86 -13.29 19.26 4.02
N LEU A 87 -13.96 18.58 3.08
CA LEU A 87 -13.38 18.23 1.77
C LEU A 87 -13.11 19.49 0.93
N GLY A 88 -14.01 20.48 1.00
CA GLY A 88 -13.82 21.77 0.34
C GLY A 88 -12.56 22.47 0.85
N ARG A 89 -12.38 22.53 2.17
CA ARG A 89 -11.21 23.12 2.82
C ARG A 89 -9.89 22.45 2.41
N VAL A 90 -9.87 21.12 2.30
CA VAL A 90 -8.68 20.40 1.83
C VAL A 90 -8.35 20.75 0.36
N ARG A 91 -9.37 20.82 -0.50
CA ARG A 91 -9.19 21.20 -1.92
C ARG A 91 -8.69 22.63 -2.08
N GLU A 92 -9.26 23.58 -1.34
CA GLU A 92 -8.81 24.98 -1.33
C GLU A 92 -7.36 25.10 -0.87
N SER A 93 -7.00 24.39 0.19
CA SER A 93 -5.63 24.35 0.67
C SER A 93 -4.66 23.79 -0.37
N LEU A 94 -5.03 22.72 -1.07
CA LEU A 94 -4.21 22.15 -2.14
C LEU A 94 -4.06 23.12 -3.31
N ALA A 95 -5.17 23.72 -3.77
CA ALA A 95 -5.15 24.69 -4.87
C ALA A 95 -4.19 25.85 -4.56
N LEU A 96 -4.25 26.36 -3.32
CA LEU A 96 -3.38 27.42 -2.87
C LEU A 96 -1.90 26.99 -2.80
N ALA A 97 -1.63 25.77 -2.32
CA ALA A 97 -0.27 25.23 -2.27
C ALA A 97 0.36 25.15 -3.67
N LEU A 98 -0.43 24.70 -4.65
CA LEU A 98 -0.01 24.55 -6.05
C LEU A 98 0.21 25.90 -6.73
N GLU A 99 -0.70 26.86 -6.53
CA GLU A 99 -0.60 28.22 -7.08
C GLU A 99 0.71 28.89 -6.65
N GLN A 100 1.14 28.63 -5.41
CA GLN A 100 2.32 29.25 -4.80
C GLN A 100 3.58 28.39 -4.91
N ASP A 101 3.53 27.28 -5.65
CA ASP A 101 4.63 26.33 -5.87
C ASP A 101 5.28 25.82 -4.57
N LEU A 102 4.47 25.62 -3.53
CA LEU A 102 4.95 25.17 -2.24
C LEU A 102 5.09 23.64 -2.25
N ALA A 103 6.31 23.12 -2.43
CA ALA A 103 6.58 21.69 -2.62
C ALA A 103 5.99 20.79 -1.50
N TRP A 104 6.41 21.00 -0.25
CA TRP A 104 5.94 20.18 0.88
C TRP A 104 4.44 20.36 1.18
N PRO A 105 3.89 21.59 1.25
CA PRO A 105 2.46 21.80 1.43
C PRO A 105 1.61 21.20 0.30
N SER A 106 2.06 21.23 -0.94
CA SER A 106 1.35 20.64 -2.08
C SER A 106 1.24 19.13 -1.95
N SER A 107 2.35 18.45 -1.66
CA SER A 107 2.34 16.99 -1.43
C SER A 107 1.45 16.61 -0.26
N ARG A 108 1.59 17.29 0.89
CA ARG A 108 0.81 16.97 2.09
C ARG A 108 -0.68 17.22 1.88
N ALA A 109 -1.06 18.34 1.29
CA ALA A 109 -2.47 18.63 1.01
C ALA A 109 -3.06 17.64 -0.01
N ASN A 110 -2.28 17.20 -1.00
CA ASN A 110 -2.69 16.18 -1.96
C ASN A 110 -2.85 14.80 -1.28
N GLN A 111 -1.97 14.44 -0.35
CA GLN A 111 -2.11 13.25 0.49
C GLN A 111 -3.38 13.29 1.36
N LEU A 112 -3.65 14.42 2.01
CA LEU A 112 -4.86 14.58 2.82
C LEU A 112 -6.13 14.59 1.95
N LEU A 113 -6.06 15.07 0.71
CA LEU A 113 -7.15 14.93 -0.26
C LEU A 113 -7.39 13.46 -0.61
N TRP A 114 -6.34 12.69 -0.87
CA TRP A 114 -6.45 11.24 -1.10
C TRP A 114 -7.16 10.54 0.08
N CYS A 115 -6.69 10.78 1.31
CA CYS A 115 -7.32 10.22 2.51
C CYS A 115 -8.79 10.66 2.65
N SER A 116 -9.10 11.93 2.37
CA SER A 116 -10.46 12.45 2.42
C SER A 116 -11.40 11.75 1.43
N LEU A 117 -10.91 11.47 0.23
CA LEU A 117 -11.67 10.74 -0.80
C LEU A 117 -11.92 9.29 -0.40
N LEU A 118 -10.96 8.64 0.28
CA LEU A 118 -11.18 7.29 0.82
C LEU A 118 -12.30 7.28 1.87
N VAL A 119 -12.32 8.27 2.77
CA VAL A 119 -13.33 8.40 3.83
C VAL A 119 -14.71 8.72 3.27
N THR A 120 -14.79 9.58 2.27
CA THR A 120 -16.07 10.05 1.70
C THR A 120 -16.58 9.15 0.58
N GLY A 121 -15.80 8.18 0.12
CA GLY A 121 -16.17 7.33 -1.02
C GLY A 121 -16.09 8.07 -2.35
N GLY A 122 -15.11 8.96 -2.51
CA GLY A 122 -14.85 9.73 -3.72
C GLY A 122 -14.68 8.87 -4.97
N PRO A 123 -14.94 9.42 -6.17
CA PRO A 123 -14.92 8.65 -7.41
C PRO A 123 -13.51 8.18 -7.77
N ALA A 124 -13.42 6.98 -8.38
CA ALA A 124 -12.14 6.36 -8.76
C ALA A 124 -11.29 7.25 -9.69
N ALA A 125 -11.92 8.01 -10.58
CA ALA A 125 -11.23 8.94 -11.47
C ALA A 125 -10.53 10.07 -10.70
N GLU A 126 -11.11 10.55 -9.60
CA GLU A 126 -10.49 11.59 -8.77
C GLU A 126 -9.34 11.02 -7.94
N LEU A 127 -9.48 9.81 -7.39
CA LEU A 127 -8.37 9.10 -6.73
C LEU A 127 -7.18 8.91 -7.69
N ALA A 128 -7.43 8.52 -8.95
CA ALA A 128 -6.39 8.37 -9.97
C ALA A 128 -5.72 9.71 -10.33
N GLU A 129 -6.47 10.80 -10.38
CA GLU A 129 -5.94 12.15 -10.59
C GLU A 129 -5.06 12.62 -9.42
N VAL A 130 -5.47 12.36 -8.17
CA VAL A 130 -4.67 12.67 -6.98
C VAL A 130 -3.33 11.91 -7.00
N HIS A 131 -3.34 10.64 -7.40
CA HIS A 131 -2.11 9.86 -7.58
C HIS A 131 -1.21 10.46 -8.67
N ARG A 132 -1.76 10.75 -9.88
CA ARG A 132 -0.99 11.37 -10.97
C ARG A 132 -0.39 12.72 -10.55
N ARG A 133 -1.14 13.53 -9.81
CA ARG A 133 -0.65 14.80 -9.27
C ARG A 133 0.49 14.62 -8.29
N GLN A 134 0.43 13.60 -7.42
CA GLN A 134 1.51 13.31 -6.48
C GLN A 134 2.83 13.04 -7.21
N LEU A 135 2.77 12.23 -8.28
CA LEU A 135 3.95 11.94 -9.12
C LEU A 135 4.48 13.20 -9.78
N ALA A 136 3.60 14.06 -10.29
CA ALA A 136 4.00 15.33 -10.90
C ALA A 136 4.68 16.28 -9.89
N ILE A 137 4.14 16.38 -8.68
CA ILE A 137 4.74 17.15 -7.57
C ILE A 137 6.13 16.59 -7.24
N ALA A 138 6.25 15.27 -7.06
CA ALA A 138 7.52 14.62 -6.73
C ALA A 138 8.58 14.84 -7.83
N HIS A 139 8.19 14.68 -9.09
CA HIS A 139 9.08 14.90 -10.23
C HIS A 139 9.54 16.37 -10.34
N ARG A 140 8.63 17.33 -10.14
CA ARG A 140 8.94 18.77 -10.24
C ARG A 140 9.96 19.23 -9.21
N HIS A 141 9.91 18.69 -8.00
CA HIS A 141 10.72 19.18 -6.87
C HIS A 141 11.88 18.26 -6.49
N GLY A 142 12.16 17.20 -7.26
CA GLY A 142 13.33 16.33 -7.08
C GLY A 142 13.25 15.35 -5.89
N PHE A 143 12.34 15.57 -4.94
CA PHE A 143 11.89 14.63 -3.91
C PHE A 143 10.80 15.31 -3.08
N VAL A 144 9.68 14.63 -2.78
CA VAL A 144 8.71 15.14 -1.80
C VAL A 144 8.21 14.02 -0.90
N TRP A 145 8.32 14.24 0.41
CA TRP A 145 7.88 13.33 1.48
C TRP A 145 6.50 12.71 1.22
N GLY A 146 6.38 11.40 1.42
CA GLY A 146 5.13 10.62 1.31
C GLY A 146 4.76 10.13 -0.10
N SER A 147 5.48 10.52 -1.16
CA SER A 147 5.19 10.05 -2.53
C SER A 147 5.43 8.54 -2.68
N SER A 148 6.49 8.02 -2.07
CA SER A 148 6.86 6.60 -2.13
C SER A 148 5.90 5.69 -1.36
N ASP A 149 5.37 6.13 -0.21
CA ASP A 149 4.38 5.35 0.56
C ASP A 149 3.05 5.18 -0.21
N GLN A 150 2.60 6.24 -0.88
CA GLN A 150 1.40 6.18 -1.71
C GLN A 150 1.63 5.29 -2.94
N GLU A 151 2.77 5.41 -3.62
CA GLU A 151 3.11 4.54 -4.75
C GLU A 151 3.18 3.06 -4.33
N ILE A 152 3.79 2.75 -3.19
CA ILE A 152 3.84 1.39 -2.63
C ILE A 152 2.42 0.89 -2.38
N GLN A 153 1.57 1.72 -1.76
CA GLN A 153 0.18 1.35 -1.47
C GLN A 153 -0.60 1.06 -2.76
N TYR A 154 -0.50 1.91 -3.78
CA TYR A 154 -1.16 1.70 -5.07
C TYR A 154 -0.67 0.42 -5.75
N ALA A 155 0.64 0.21 -5.82
CA ALA A 155 1.21 -1.01 -6.39
C ALA A 155 0.75 -2.26 -5.63
N PHE A 156 0.69 -2.19 -4.30
CA PHE A 156 0.19 -3.27 -3.46
C PHE A 156 -1.30 -3.58 -3.72
N ASP A 157 -2.16 -2.55 -3.73
CA ASP A 157 -3.61 -2.68 -3.88
C ASP A 157 -4.04 -3.09 -5.29
N GLU A 158 -3.28 -2.71 -6.32
CA GLU A 158 -3.50 -3.14 -7.71
C GLU A 158 -2.96 -4.56 -7.97
N GLY A 159 -2.22 -5.12 -7.02
CA GLY A 159 -1.57 -6.43 -7.16
C GLY A 159 -0.30 -6.42 -8.01
N ASP A 160 0.27 -5.25 -8.31
CA ASP A 160 1.62 -5.12 -8.87
C ASP A 160 2.68 -5.23 -7.75
N TRP A 161 2.73 -6.41 -7.15
CA TRP A 161 3.60 -6.70 -6.01
C TRP A 161 5.08 -6.69 -6.37
N ASP A 162 5.44 -6.87 -7.64
CA ASP A 162 6.84 -6.72 -8.08
C ASP A 162 7.26 -5.25 -8.02
N ARG A 163 6.41 -4.33 -8.52
CA ARG A 163 6.64 -2.89 -8.37
C ARG A 163 6.65 -2.46 -6.90
N ALA A 164 5.72 -2.98 -6.09
CA ALA A 164 5.68 -2.68 -4.67
C ALA A 164 6.99 -3.10 -3.97
N LEU A 165 7.49 -4.32 -4.22
CA LEU A 165 8.77 -4.77 -3.65
C LEU A 165 9.97 -3.98 -4.16
N GLN A 166 9.97 -3.56 -5.43
CA GLN A 166 11.03 -2.70 -5.97
C GLN A 166 11.06 -1.35 -5.26
N LEU A 167 9.90 -0.73 -5.04
CA LEU A 167 9.79 0.52 -4.28
C LEU A 167 10.20 0.31 -2.82
N LEU A 168 9.79 -0.79 -2.20
CA LEU A 168 10.18 -1.11 -0.82
C LEU A 168 11.69 -1.35 -0.67
N SER A 169 12.39 -1.81 -1.71
CA SER A 169 13.84 -2.03 -1.64
C SER A 169 14.68 -0.75 -1.53
N THR A 170 14.08 0.41 -1.81
CA THR A 170 14.74 1.71 -1.63
C THR A 170 14.63 2.25 -0.20
N TYR A 171 13.89 1.56 0.67
CA TYR A 171 13.79 1.86 2.10
C TYR A 171 14.84 1.05 2.87
N HIS A 172 15.42 1.63 3.91
CA HIS A 172 16.58 1.07 4.60
C HIS A 172 16.38 1.02 6.12
N ASP A 173 15.56 0.10 6.62
CA ASP A 173 15.38 -0.24 8.04
C ASP A 173 15.43 0.96 9.02
N GLU A 174 14.88 2.11 8.62
CA GLU A 174 14.87 3.33 9.42
C GLU A 174 13.59 3.38 10.30
N PRO A 175 13.65 3.95 11.51
CA PRO A 175 12.46 4.21 12.32
C PRO A 175 11.41 5.02 11.55
N GLY A 176 10.17 4.52 11.44
CA GLY A 176 9.13 5.14 10.60
C GLY A 176 8.71 4.30 9.38
N GLU A 177 9.48 3.27 9.02
CA GLU A 177 9.21 2.41 7.85
C GLU A 177 8.39 1.16 8.20
N GLU A 178 7.74 1.11 9.37
CA GLU A 178 7.15 -0.11 9.87
C GLU A 178 6.02 -0.66 9.00
N ARG A 179 5.19 0.23 8.42
CA ARG A 179 4.14 -0.16 7.49
C ARG A 179 4.72 -0.80 6.22
N ALA A 180 5.80 -0.24 5.69
CA ALA A 180 6.49 -0.76 4.51
C ALA A 180 7.00 -2.20 4.75
N GLN A 181 7.57 -2.45 5.93
CA GLN A 181 7.98 -3.79 6.36
C GLN A 181 6.79 -4.76 6.47
N LEU A 182 5.63 -4.32 6.99
CA LEU A 182 4.41 -5.14 7.04
C LEU A 182 3.88 -5.46 5.64
N LEU A 183 3.87 -4.51 4.70
CA LEU A 183 3.47 -4.75 3.31
C LEU A 183 4.40 -5.76 2.63
N ALA A 184 5.71 -5.64 2.84
CA ALA A 184 6.68 -6.62 2.35
C ALA A 184 6.41 -8.02 2.93
N ALA A 185 6.10 -8.09 4.23
CA ALA A 185 5.76 -9.34 4.90
C ALA A 185 4.47 -9.96 4.34
N CYS A 186 3.41 -9.18 4.09
CA CYS A 186 2.21 -9.65 3.40
C CYS A 186 2.54 -10.30 2.05
N ILE A 187 3.30 -9.61 1.20
CA ILE A 187 3.69 -10.12 -0.13
C ILE A 187 4.47 -11.43 0.00
N ARG A 188 5.49 -11.47 0.86
CA ARG A 188 6.36 -12.64 1.04
C ARG A 188 5.58 -13.85 1.56
N THR A 189 4.72 -13.64 2.56
CA THR A 189 3.83 -14.67 3.14
C THR A 189 2.92 -15.27 2.07
N ALA A 190 2.33 -14.44 1.21
CA ALA A 190 1.42 -14.93 0.20
C ALA A 190 2.12 -15.68 -0.94
N ARG A 191 3.36 -15.30 -1.28
CA ARG A 191 4.15 -15.91 -2.36
C ARG A 191 4.86 -17.20 -1.94
N GLY A 192 5.52 -17.18 -0.79
CA GLY A 192 6.36 -18.27 -0.30
C GLY A 192 5.91 -18.77 1.06
N ASP A 193 6.84 -19.29 1.85
CA ASP A 193 6.53 -19.81 3.17
C ASP A 193 6.21 -18.68 4.16
N PRO A 194 5.26 -18.93 5.08
CA PRO A 194 4.90 -17.94 6.10
C PRO A 194 6.12 -17.57 6.93
N PRO A 195 6.20 -16.31 7.39
CA PRO A 195 7.31 -15.86 8.20
C PRO A 195 7.32 -16.63 9.53
N PRO A 196 8.49 -16.86 10.16
CA PRO A 196 8.55 -17.54 11.44
C PRO A 196 7.60 -16.88 12.44
N SER A 197 6.93 -17.68 13.26
CA SER A 197 6.03 -17.18 14.31
C SER A 197 6.77 -16.15 15.17
N GLY A 198 6.12 -15.00 15.40
CA GLY A 198 6.67 -13.89 16.19
C GLY A 198 7.71 -13.00 15.49
N SER A 199 8.06 -13.27 14.23
CA SER A 199 9.05 -12.47 13.47
C SER A 199 8.67 -11.00 13.28
N ILE A 200 7.38 -10.68 13.32
CA ILE A 200 6.87 -9.30 13.22
C ILE A 200 6.53 -8.69 14.60
N ASP A 201 6.71 -9.39 15.72
CA ASP A 201 6.23 -8.91 17.02
C ASP A 201 6.93 -7.64 17.48
N ALA A 202 8.23 -7.53 17.23
CA ALA A 202 8.99 -6.33 17.55
C ALA A 202 8.47 -5.10 16.77
N LEU A 203 8.04 -5.33 15.53
CA LEU A 203 7.44 -4.32 14.66
C LEU A 203 6.09 -3.86 15.22
N LEU A 204 5.24 -4.82 15.57
CA LEU A 204 3.92 -4.56 16.14
C LEU A 204 4.01 -3.83 17.49
N ARG A 205 4.95 -4.22 18.37
CA ARG A 205 5.16 -3.51 19.65
C ARG A 205 5.52 -2.03 19.43
N ARG A 206 6.38 -1.73 18.45
CA ARG A 206 6.71 -0.33 18.11
C ARG A 206 5.51 0.44 17.60
N LEU A 207 4.71 -0.15 16.72
CA LEU A 207 3.49 0.48 16.20
C LEU A 207 2.44 0.71 17.30
N HIS A 208 2.26 -0.26 18.21
CA HIS A 208 1.35 -0.17 19.36
C HIS A 208 1.71 0.98 20.31
N ALA A 209 3.00 1.26 20.50
CA ALA A 209 3.47 2.30 21.40
C ALA A 209 3.44 3.73 20.81
N ARG A 210 3.00 3.90 19.56
CA ARG A 210 2.97 5.19 18.85
C ARG A 210 1.54 5.76 18.79
N SER A 211 1.19 6.44 17.72
CA SER A 211 -0.11 7.09 17.53
C SER A 211 -1.21 6.11 17.11
N ALA A 212 -2.48 6.53 17.17
CA ALA A 212 -3.59 5.76 16.62
C ALA A 212 -3.40 5.39 15.14
N THR A 213 -2.81 6.30 14.33
CA THR A 213 -2.46 6.02 12.93
C THR A 213 -1.38 4.95 12.76
N ALA A 214 -0.38 4.91 13.64
CA ALA A 214 0.61 3.84 13.63
C ALA A 214 -0.02 2.49 14.08
N ARG A 215 -0.88 2.51 15.10
CA ARG A 215 -1.63 1.32 15.52
C ARG A 215 -2.52 0.76 14.40
N ALA A 216 -3.11 1.63 13.58
CA ALA A 216 -3.89 1.20 12.42
C ALA A 216 -3.06 0.38 11.41
N ASP A 217 -1.75 0.54 11.34
CA ASP A 217 -0.87 -0.27 10.48
C ASP A 217 -0.76 -1.73 10.97
N CYS A 218 -1.05 -2.00 12.25
CA CYS A 218 -1.12 -3.37 12.77
C CYS A 218 -2.24 -4.19 12.11
N ALA A 219 -3.22 -3.56 11.47
CA ALA A 219 -4.24 -4.25 10.68
C ALA A 219 -3.65 -5.08 9.52
N LEU A 220 -2.46 -4.71 9.02
CA LEU A 220 -1.74 -5.53 8.04
C LEU A 220 -1.28 -6.88 8.64
N ALA A 221 -0.96 -6.93 9.93
CA ALA A 221 -0.60 -8.19 10.59
C ALA A 221 -1.73 -9.21 10.57
N VAL A 222 -2.98 -8.74 10.66
CA VAL A 222 -4.17 -9.59 10.53
C VAL A 222 -4.20 -10.27 9.16
N GLN A 223 -3.83 -9.54 8.11
CA GLN A 223 -3.72 -10.10 6.76
C GLN A 223 -2.55 -11.10 6.67
N ILE A 224 -1.40 -10.83 7.31
CA ILE A 224 -0.28 -11.79 7.35
C ILE A 224 -0.71 -13.10 8.02
N MET A 225 -1.42 -13.04 9.15
CA MET A 225 -1.89 -14.24 9.86
C MET A 225 -2.93 -15.01 9.05
N LEU A 226 -3.87 -14.29 8.42
CA LEU A 226 -4.87 -14.88 7.55
C LEU A 226 -4.21 -15.60 6.37
N LEU A 227 -3.27 -14.91 5.71
CA LEU A 227 -2.50 -15.48 4.62
C LEU A 227 -1.86 -16.77 5.13
N SER A 228 -1.10 -16.71 6.23
CA SER A 228 -0.43 -17.84 6.89
C SER A 228 -1.35 -19.02 7.28
N GLY A 229 -2.67 -18.82 7.28
CA GLY A 229 -3.65 -19.84 7.64
C GLY A 229 -3.86 -19.99 9.16
N GLU A 230 -3.32 -19.07 9.95
CA GLU A 230 -3.35 -19.08 11.41
C GLU A 230 -4.61 -18.35 11.92
N LEU A 231 -5.78 -18.98 11.80
CA LEU A 231 -7.07 -18.32 12.09
C LEU A 231 -7.24 -17.88 13.55
N ASN A 232 -6.64 -18.58 14.51
CA ASN A 232 -6.64 -18.13 15.91
C ASN A 232 -5.84 -16.83 16.06
N ALA A 233 -4.65 -16.76 15.44
CA ALA A 233 -3.84 -15.55 15.45
C ALA A 233 -4.54 -14.39 14.72
N VAL A 234 -5.36 -14.65 13.69
CA VAL A 234 -6.21 -13.62 13.08
C VAL A 234 -7.10 -12.95 14.12
N LEU A 235 -7.76 -13.72 14.99
CA LEU A 235 -8.62 -13.17 16.04
C LEU A 235 -7.82 -12.34 17.05
N ASP A 236 -6.68 -12.87 17.51
CA ASP A 236 -5.82 -12.20 18.49
C ASP A 236 -5.28 -10.86 17.95
N HIS A 237 -4.79 -10.83 16.71
CA HIS A 237 -4.25 -9.62 16.10
C HIS A 237 -5.35 -8.63 15.69
N ALA A 238 -6.52 -9.11 15.27
CA ALA A 238 -7.63 -8.23 14.94
C ALA A 238 -8.13 -7.49 16.19
N GLU A 239 -8.05 -8.11 17.37
CA GLU A 239 -8.43 -7.49 18.64
C GLU A 239 -7.63 -6.21 18.93
N GLY A 240 -6.34 -6.18 18.55
CA GLY A 240 -5.43 -5.04 18.76
C GLY A 240 -5.80 -3.76 17.99
N VAL A 241 -6.76 -3.83 17.07
CA VAL A 241 -7.25 -2.67 16.29
C VAL A 241 -8.75 -2.41 16.45
N VAL A 242 -9.44 -3.08 17.39
CA VAL A 242 -10.89 -2.95 17.58
C VAL A 242 -11.30 -1.54 18.03
N ASP A 243 -10.49 -0.86 18.82
CA ASP A 243 -10.75 0.52 19.27
C ASP A 243 -10.70 1.53 18.11
N LEU A 244 -10.09 1.14 16.99
CA LEU A 244 -10.04 1.91 15.76
C LEU A 244 -11.25 1.64 14.85
N LEU A 245 -12.18 0.75 15.20
CA LEU A 245 -13.39 0.50 14.41
C LEU A 245 -14.47 1.57 14.62
N GLY A 246 -15.46 1.58 13.73
CA GLY A 246 -16.61 2.47 13.78
C GLY A 246 -16.39 3.75 12.99
N ASP A 247 -16.47 4.90 13.66
CA ASP A 247 -16.02 6.17 13.08
C ASP A 247 -14.50 6.35 13.20
N GLY A 248 -13.85 5.51 14.00
CA GLY A 248 -12.41 5.47 14.15
C GLY A 248 -11.72 5.14 12.83
N HIS A 249 -10.71 5.93 12.51
CA HIS A 249 -9.75 5.75 11.43
C HIS A 249 -10.25 5.70 9.97
N TRP A 250 -9.40 6.19 9.07
CA TRP A 250 -9.65 6.28 7.63
C TRP A 250 -9.00 5.15 6.82
N ARG A 251 -8.15 4.33 7.45
CA ARG A 251 -7.38 3.29 6.76
C ARG A 251 -8.30 2.12 6.44
N PRO A 252 -8.44 1.74 5.15
CA PRO A 252 -9.25 0.58 4.76
C PRO A 252 -8.79 -0.74 5.39
N ASP A 253 -7.50 -0.87 5.72
CA ASP A 253 -6.95 -2.09 6.35
C ASP A 253 -7.64 -2.43 7.67
N VAL A 254 -8.07 -1.43 8.45
CA VAL A 254 -8.80 -1.62 9.71
C VAL A 254 -10.18 -2.24 9.45
N ASP A 255 -10.87 -1.80 8.39
CA ASP A 255 -12.14 -2.40 7.98
C ASP A 255 -11.96 -3.85 7.52
N VAL A 256 -10.88 -4.12 6.76
CA VAL A 256 -10.54 -5.47 6.31
C VAL A 256 -10.17 -6.37 7.48
N ALA A 257 -9.46 -5.87 8.50
CA ALA A 257 -9.16 -6.63 9.72
C ALA A 257 -10.42 -7.12 10.44
N ALA A 258 -11.47 -6.29 10.51
CA ALA A 258 -12.76 -6.72 11.07
C ALA A 258 -13.44 -7.80 10.21
N VAL A 259 -13.34 -7.72 8.88
CA VAL A 259 -13.81 -8.79 7.98
C VAL A 259 -13.03 -10.08 8.21
N CYS A 260 -11.70 -10.01 8.34
CA CYS A 260 -10.86 -11.16 8.67
C CYS A 260 -11.22 -11.79 10.03
N GLY A 261 -11.45 -10.96 11.06
CA GLY A 261 -11.87 -11.42 12.38
C GLY A 261 -13.22 -12.15 12.34
N LEU A 262 -14.21 -11.58 11.65
CA LEU A 262 -15.51 -12.24 11.47
C LEU A 262 -15.39 -13.53 10.67
N PHE A 263 -14.65 -13.50 9.55
CA PHE A 263 -14.35 -14.68 8.74
C PHE A 263 -13.74 -15.80 9.58
N ALA A 264 -12.67 -15.49 10.34
CA ALA A 264 -11.95 -16.47 11.14
C ALA A 264 -12.85 -17.08 12.23
N ALA A 265 -13.64 -16.26 12.92
CA ALA A 265 -14.58 -16.74 13.93
C ALA A 265 -15.65 -17.68 13.36
N VAL A 266 -16.21 -17.34 12.19
CA VAL A 266 -17.17 -18.20 11.48
C VAL A 266 -16.49 -19.50 11.05
N TRP A 267 -15.27 -19.42 10.50
CA TRP A 267 -14.53 -20.58 10.02
C TRP A 267 -14.14 -21.57 11.12
N LEU A 268 -13.79 -21.05 12.30
CA LEU A 268 -13.46 -21.84 13.49
C LEU A 268 -14.71 -22.42 14.16
N GLY A 269 -15.92 -21.99 13.77
CA GLY A 269 -17.17 -22.39 14.41
C GLY A 269 -17.42 -21.71 15.76
N GLU A 270 -16.67 -20.65 16.07
CA GLU A 270 -16.73 -19.92 17.34
C GLU A 270 -17.90 -18.92 17.34
N ARG A 271 -19.10 -19.42 17.65
CA ARG A 271 -20.35 -18.65 17.53
C ARG A 271 -20.33 -17.32 18.30
N VAL A 272 -19.85 -17.33 19.54
CA VAL A 272 -19.81 -16.12 20.39
C VAL A 272 -18.85 -15.08 19.81
N ALA A 273 -17.70 -15.52 19.31
CA ALA A 273 -16.75 -14.65 18.64
C ALA A 273 -17.35 -14.09 17.33
N ALA A 274 -18.04 -14.91 16.54
CA ALA A 274 -18.67 -14.49 15.29
C ALA A 274 -19.75 -13.42 15.54
N GLU A 275 -20.65 -13.61 16.50
CA GLU A 275 -21.68 -12.61 16.86
C GLU A 275 -21.07 -11.30 17.40
N ARG A 276 -19.93 -11.37 18.08
CA ARG A 276 -19.18 -10.18 18.51
C ARG A 276 -18.58 -9.44 17.32
N TRP A 277 -17.85 -10.14 16.45
CA TRP A 277 -17.22 -9.55 15.28
C TRP A 277 -18.27 -9.02 14.27
N GLU A 278 -19.44 -9.65 14.17
CA GLU A 278 -20.59 -9.14 13.42
C GLU A 278 -21.01 -7.76 13.93
N ARG A 279 -21.18 -7.59 15.25
CA ARG A 279 -21.51 -6.28 15.85
C ARG A 279 -20.40 -5.25 15.65
N LEU A 280 -19.14 -5.65 15.81
CA LEU A 280 -17.99 -4.77 15.60
C LEU A 280 -17.87 -4.33 14.14
N ALA A 281 -18.12 -5.22 13.18
CA ALA A 281 -18.11 -4.90 11.76
C ALA A 281 -19.25 -3.94 11.36
N LEU A 282 -20.39 -4.00 12.07
CA LEU A 282 -21.51 -3.07 11.89
C LEU A 282 -21.40 -1.76 12.68
N SER A 283 -20.29 -1.55 13.39
CA SER A 283 -20.07 -0.29 14.13
C SER A 283 -19.82 0.90 13.19
N GLY A 284 -20.10 2.10 13.72
CA GLY A 284 -19.92 3.38 13.03
C GLY A 284 -21.26 4.05 12.70
N ARG A 285 -21.27 5.37 12.57
CA ARG A 285 -22.48 6.15 12.21
C ARG A 285 -22.66 6.28 10.71
N SER A 286 -21.56 6.21 9.96
CA SER A 286 -21.55 6.32 8.49
C SER A 286 -20.78 5.18 7.87
N ASN A 287 -21.29 4.70 6.73
CA ASN A 287 -20.59 3.79 5.85
C ASN A 287 -20.27 4.46 4.51
N ALA A 288 -20.15 5.78 4.42
CA ALA A 288 -19.89 6.46 3.13
C ALA A 288 -18.63 5.90 2.42
N ALA A 289 -17.57 5.64 3.18
CA ALA A 289 -16.34 4.99 2.71
C ALA A 289 -16.62 3.60 2.13
N ARG A 290 -16.04 3.31 0.97
CA ARG A 290 -16.24 2.02 0.28
C ARG A 290 -15.80 0.82 1.13
N SER A 291 -14.71 0.92 1.87
CA SER A 291 -14.26 -0.14 2.80
C SER A 291 -15.25 -0.40 3.92
N LYS A 292 -15.86 0.65 4.50
CA LYS A 292 -16.92 0.55 5.51
C LYS A 292 -18.19 -0.10 4.94
N LYS A 293 -18.62 0.27 3.72
CA LYS A 293 -19.72 -0.43 3.02
C LYS A 293 -19.41 -1.90 2.84
N GLY A 294 -18.21 -2.22 2.38
CA GLY A 294 -17.75 -3.59 2.19
C GLY A 294 -17.79 -4.42 3.47
N ARG A 295 -17.28 -3.85 4.57
CA ARG A 295 -17.31 -4.43 5.93
C ARG A 295 -18.75 -4.66 6.42
N TRP A 296 -19.62 -3.66 6.26
CA TRP A 296 -21.03 -3.75 6.67
C TRP A 296 -21.78 -4.80 5.87
N ALA A 297 -21.65 -4.77 4.54
CA ALA A 297 -22.26 -5.75 3.66
C ALA A 297 -21.82 -7.18 4.01
N TYR A 298 -20.53 -7.38 4.30
CA TYR A 298 -20.01 -8.67 4.75
C TYR A 298 -20.67 -9.15 6.05
N ALA A 299 -20.76 -8.28 7.06
CA ALA A 299 -21.37 -8.63 8.35
C ALA A 299 -22.87 -8.89 8.23
N LEU A 300 -23.59 -8.09 7.43
CA LEU A 300 -25.00 -8.34 7.13
C LEU A 300 -25.18 -9.65 6.34
N ALA A 301 -24.24 -10.00 5.47
CA ALA A 301 -24.28 -11.25 4.72
C ALA A 301 -24.14 -12.47 5.64
N GLU A 302 -23.18 -12.46 6.58
CA GLU A 302 -23.04 -13.52 7.58
C GLU A 302 -24.28 -13.63 8.48
N ARG A 303 -24.85 -12.49 8.90
CA ARG A 303 -26.12 -12.49 9.64
C ARG A 303 -27.25 -13.12 8.83
N ALA A 304 -27.41 -12.72 7.57
CA ALA A 304 -28.43 -13.27 6.68
C ALA A 304 -28.24 -14.78 6.46
N ALA A 305 -26.99 -15.23 6.25
CA ALA A 305 -26.67 -16.64 6.10
C ALA A 305 -27.05 -17.44 7.36
N ARG A 306 -26.71 -16.92 8.56
CA ARG A 306 -27.06 -17.54 9.85
C ARG A 306 -28.58 -17.60 10.10
N LEU A 307 -29.33 -16.64 9.58
CA LEU A 307 -30.79 -16.61 9.66
C LEU A 307 -31.48 -17.44 8.56
N GLY A 308 -30.73 -18.05 7.64
CA GLY A 308 -31.28 -18.82 6.52
C GLY A 308 -31.82 -17.96 5.37
N GLU A 309 -31.52 -16.66 5.36
CA GLU A 309 -31.89 -15.72 4.30
C GLU A 309 -30.92 -15.83 3.11
N THR A 310 -30.84 -17.03 2.50
CA THR A 310 -29.78 -17.41 1.56
C THR A 310 -29.60 -16.43 0.41
N GLN A 311 -30.67 -16.01 -0.27
CA GLN A 311 -30.55 -15.10 -1.41
C GLN A 311 -30.01 -13.73 -0.98
N ARG A 312 -30.50 -13.21 0.16
CA ARG A 312 -30.03 -11.95 0.72
C ARG A 312 -28.54 -12.02 1.08
N ALA A 313 -28.09 -13.14 1.66
CA ALA A 313 -26.68 -13.36 1.95
C ALA A 313 -25.81 -13.32 0.69
N LEU A 314 -26.25 -14.00 -0.38
CA LEU A 314 -25.55 -14.02 -1.67
C LEU A 314 -25.40 -12.61 -2.29
N ASP A 315 -26.47 -11.82 -2.24
CA ASP A 315 -26.48 -10.45 -2.77
C ASP A 315 -25.56 -9.54 -1.94
N LEU A 316 -25.59 -9.66 -0.61
CA LEU A 316 -24.74 -8.88 0.30
C LEU A 316 -23.25 -9.26 0.20
N PHE A 317 -22.91 -10.54 0.01
CA PHE A 317 -21.51 -10.92 -0.26
C PHE A 317 -21.03 -10.38 -1.61
N ALA A 318 -21.89 -10.35 -2.64
CA ALA A 318 -21.55 -9.74 -3.92
C ALA A 318 -21.32 -8.22 -3.78
N GLU A 319 -22.18 -7.53 -3.02
CA GLU A 319 -22.03 -6.11 -2.69
C GLU A 319 -20.72 -5.85 -1.93
N SER A 320 -20.42 -6.68 -0.92
CA SER A 320 -19.19 -6.58 -0.14
C SER A 320 -17.95 -6.67 -1.04
N ALA A 321 -17.91 -7.68 -1.92
CA ALA A 321 -16.80 -7.86 -2.85
C ALA A 321 -16.66 -6.66 -3.81
N ALA A 322 -17.76 -6.11 -4.33
CA ALA A 322 -17.73 -4.93 -5.22
C ALA A 322 -17.22 -3.67 -4.50
N CYS A 323 -17.55 -3.52 -3.22
CA CYS A 323 -17.11 -2.40 -2.41
C CYS A 323 -15.60 -2.40 -2.16
N PHE A 324 -14.96 -3.57 -2.07
CA PHE A 324 -13.51 -3.69 -1.88
C PHE A 324 -12.65 -3.51 -3.15
N VAL A 325 -13.25 -3.30 -4.33
CA VAL A 325 -12.48 -3.08 -5.57
C VAL A 325 -11.72 -1.75 -5.53
N GLY A 326 -10.39 -1.77 -5.56
CA GLY A 326 -9.56 -0.56 -5.64
C GLY A 326 -9.52 0.28 -4.35
N VAL A 327 -9.64 -0.36 -3.19
CA VAL A 327 -9.39 0.24 -1.86
C VAL A 327 -8.27 -0.53 -1.14
N GLY A 328 -7.66 0.05 -0.10
CA GLY A 328 -6.66 -0.63 0.72
C GLY A 328 -7.13 -2.01 1.21
N GLY A 329 -6.30 -3.04 1.04
CA GLY A 329 -6.66 -4.43 1.40
C GLY A 329 -7.70 -5.08 0.47
N SER A 330 -7.85 -4.54 -0.75
CA SER A 330 -8.80 -4.99 -1.78
C SER A 330 -8.75 -6.49 -2.04
N LEU A 331 -7.55 -7.08 -2.08
CA LEU A 331 -7.33 -8.47 -2.44
C LEU A 331 -7.98 -9.40 -1.42
N VAL A 332 -7.73 -9.15 -0.14
CA VAL A 332 -8.28 -9.94 0.97
C VAL A 332 -9.79 -9.75 1.08
N GLY A 333 -10.27 -8.50 1.13
CA GLY A 333 -11.71 -8.22 1.27
C GLY A 333 -12.55 -8.84 0.15
N GLN A 334 -12.10 -8.74 -1.11
CA GLN A 334 -12.76 -9.41 -2.24
C GLN A 334 -12.74 -10.93 -2.12
N THR A 335 -11.60 -11.50 -1.71
CA THR A 335 -11.42 -12.94 -1.61
C THR A 335 -12.35 -13.56 -0.57
N LEU A 336 -12.40 -12.98 0.63
CA LEU A 336 -13.20 -13.51 1.73
C LEU A 336 -14.70 -13.47 1.41
N ALA A 337 -15.17 -12.35 0.82
CA ALA A 337 -16.57 -12.21 0.41
C ALA A 337 -16.95 -13.22 -0.68
N ARG A 338 -16.08 -13.42 -1.69
CA ARG A 338 -16.31 -14.38 -2.78
C ARG A 338 -16.23 -15.83 -2.34
N LEU A 339 -15.30 -16.15 -1.44
CA LEU A 339 -15.16 -17.50 -0.91
C LEU A 339 -16.42 -17.91 -0.13
N ARG A 340 -16.90 -17.05 0.78
CA ARG A 340 -18.17 -17.29 1.51
C ARG A 340 -19.38 -17.40 0.58
N ARG A 341 -19.45 -16.56 -0.45
CA ARG A 341 -20.51 -16.64 -1.45
C ARG A 341 -20.49 -17.98 -2.20
N ALA A 342 -19.31 -18.43 -2.64
CA ALA A 342 -19.15 -19.71 -3.32
C ALA A 342 -19.56 -20.90 -2.42
N GLU A 343 -19.25 -20.86 -1.13
CA GLU A 343 -19.67 -21.89 -0.16
C GLU A 343 -21.19 -21.98 -0.04
N ILE A 344 -21.88 -20.84 0.07
CA ILE A 344 -23.34 -20.81 0.17
C ILE A 344 -24.00 -21.29 -1.12
N LEU A 345 -23.46 -20.90 -2.28
CA LEU A 345 -23.92 -21.36 -3.60
C LEU A 345 -23.77 -22.88 -3.73
N ALA A 346 -22.62 -23.43 -3.36
CA ALA A 346 -22.37 -24.86 -3.39
C ALA A 346 -23.30 -25.63 -2.45
N ALA A 347 -23.57 -25.10 -1.25
CA ALA A 347 -24.51 -25.70 -0.31
C ALA A 347 -25.96 -25.72 -0.82
N ARG A 348 -26.38 -24.71 -1.61
CA ARG A 348 -27.72 -24.65 -2.23
C ARG A 348 -27.88 -25.65 -3.39
N ASN A 349 -26.77 -26.01 -4.04
CA ASN A 349 -26.64 -27.12 -4.99
C ASN A 349 -27.63 -27.10 -6.19
N SER A 350 -27.81 -25.94 -6.83
CA SER A 350 -28.48 -25.84 -8.15
C SER A 350 -27.47 -25.65 -9.29
N LEU A 351 -27.86 -25.96 -10.53
CA LEU A 351 -26.97 -25.83 -11.71
C LEU A 351 -26.46 -24.39 -11.91
N ASN A 352 -27.34 -23.40 -11.75
CA ASN A 352 -26.95 -21.99 -11.87
C ASN A 352 -26.01 -21.55 -10.73
N ASP A 353 -26.14 -22.17 -9.56
CA ASP A 353 -25.28 -21.88 -8.41
C ASP A 353 -23.89 -22.45 -8.58
N GLY A 354 -23.77 -23.63 -9.18
CA GLY A 354 -22.47 -24.21 -9.54
C GLY A 354 -21.68 -23.27 -10.45
N ALA A 355 -22.30 -22.76 -11.51
CA ALA A 355 -21.66 -21.80 -12.41
C ALA A 355 -21.27 -20.49 -11.71
N ALA A 356 -22.14 -19.96 -10.84
CA ALA A 356 -21.84 -18.74 -10.08
C ALA A 356 -20.70 -18.95 -9.07
N ALA A 357 -20.66 -20.09 -8.39
CA ALA A 357 -19.59 -20.45 -7.45
C ALA A 357 -18.25 -20.58 -8.20
N SER A 358 -18.22 -21.31 -9.31
CA SER A 358 -17.02 -21.43 -10.16
C SER A 358 -16.52 -20.07 -10.67
N ASN A 359 -17.42 -19.16 -11.03
CA ASN A 359 -17.05 -17.81 -11.44
C ASN A 359 -16.37 -17.01 -10.32
N ASP A 360 -16.90 -17.08 -9.09
CA ASP A 360 -16.28 -16.41 -7.94
C ASP A 360 -14.90 -17.01 -7.62
N LEU A 361 -14.75 -18.34 -7.67
CA LEU A 361 -13.45 -19.00 -7.45
C LEU A 361 -12.43 -18.71 -8.56
N ALA A 362 -12.86 -18.67 -9.83
CA ALA A 362 -12.01 -18.31 -10.95
C ALA A 362 -11.54 -16.85 -10.87
N PHE A 363 -12.39 -15.96 -10.37
CA PHE A 363 -12.01 -14.57 -10.09
C PHE A 363 -10.92 -14.51 -9.01
N ILE A 364 -11.11 -15.21 -7.89
CA ILE A 364 -10.10 -15.32 -6.81
C ILE A 364 -8.77 -15.85 -7.38
N GLU A 365 -8.83 -16.92 -8.18
CA GLU A 365 -7.63 -17.51 -8.76
C GLU A 365 -6.89 -16.51 -9.66
N THR A 366 -7.61 -15.81 -10.54
CA THR A 366 -7.04 -14.80 -11.44
C THR A 366 -6.40 -13.65 -10.64
N LEU A 367 -7.09 -13.20 -9.60
CA LEU A 367 -6.66 -12.11 -8.73
C LEU A 367 -5.31 -12.41 -8.09
N TRP A 368 -5.19 -13.57 -7.41
CA TRP A 368 -3.96 -13.93 -6.72
C TRP A 368 -2.87 -14.43 -7.65
N ARG A 369 -3.20 -15.00 -8.82
CA ARG A 369 -2.20 -15.41 -9.81
C ARG A 369 -1.44 -14.21 -10.36
N LYS A 370 -2.13 -13.08 -10.61
CA LYS A 370 -1.50 -11.81 -11.02
C LYS A 370 -0.38 -11.40 -10.05
N THR A 371 -0.62 -11.59 -8.75
CA THR A 371 0.32 -11.22 -7.69
C THR A 371 1.46 -12.23 -7.47
N LYS A 372 1.43 -13.38 -8.13
CA LYS A 372 2.32 -14.53 -7.93
C LYS A 372 2.24 -15.13 -6.51
N ALA A 373 1.11 -14.99 -5.83
CA ALA A 373 0.85 -15.53 -4.49
C ALA A 373 0.67 -17.06 -4.50
N THR A 374 1.70 -17.79 -4.91
CA THR A 374 1.65 -19.24 -5.16
C THR A 374 1.30 -20.06 -3.93
N TRP A 375 1.87 -19.71 -2.78
CA TRP A 375 1.60 -20.41 -1.52
C TRP A 375 0.16 -20.19 -1.05
N TYR A 376 -0.33 -18.93 -1.04
CA TYR A 376 -1.69 -18.64 -0.60
C TYR A 376 -2.75 -19.21 -1.56
N LEU A 377 -2.48 -19.23 -2.87
CA LEU A 377 -3.31 -19.95 -3.84
C LEU A 377 -3.41 -21.45 -3.53
N GLY A 378 -2.31 -22.07 -3.09
CA GLY A 378 -2.30 -23.46 -2.62
C GLY A 378 -3.25 -23.66 -1.43
N ARG A 379 -3.14 -22.79 -0.42
CA ARG A 379 -4.02 -22.81 0.76
C ARG A 379 -5.49 -22.59 0.44
N LEU A 380 -5.79 -21.67 -0.48
CA LEU A 380 -7.16 -21.45 -0.95
C LEU A 380 -7.73 -22.70 -1.64
N ARG A 381 -6.93 -23.40 -2.46
CA ARG A 381 -7.33 -24.66 -3.09
C ARG A 381 -7.57 -25.77 -2.08
N GLU A 382 -6.68 -25.95 -1.10
CA GLU A 382 -6.84 -26.91 -0.02
C GLU A 382 -8.11 -26.64 0.79
N SER A 383 -8.33 -25.36 1.17
CA SER A 383 -9.50 -24.93 1.92
C SER A 383 -10.80 -25.15 1.14
N ALA A 384 -10.82 -24.83 -0.15
CA ALA A 384 -11.96 -25.05 -1.03
C ALA A 384 -12.26 -26.55 -1.20
N ALA A 385 -11.23 -27.38 -1.44
CA ALA A 385 -11.38 -28.82 -1.57
C ALA A 385 -11.94 -29.46 -0.29
N SER A 386 -11.50 -29.02 0.89
CA SER A 386 -12.04 -29.50 2.18
C SER A 386 -13.54 -29.20 2.38
N ARG A 387 -14.12 -28.32 1.56
CA ARG A 387 -15.53 -27.90 1.58
C ARG A 387 -16.30 -28.38 0.35
N GLY A 388 -15.70 -29.24 -0.47
CA GLY A 388 -16.33 -29.76 -1.69
C GLY A 388 -16.49 -28.72 -2.81
N LEU A 389 -15.72 -27.63 -2.76
CA LEU A 389 -15.71 -26.63 -3.82
C LEU A 389 -14.69 -27.02 -4.89
N ASP A 390 -15.13 -27.00 -6.15
CA ASP A 390 -14.24 -27.19 -7.30
C ASP A 390 -13.46 -25.89 -7.58
N PHE A 391 -12.30 -25.77 -6.96
CA PHE A 391 -11.41 -24.64 -7.19
C PHE A 391 -10.65 -24.86 -8.50
N PRO A 392 -10.69 -23.89 -9.44
CA PRO A 392 -10.05 -24.08 -10.73
C PRO A 392 -8.56 -24.38 -10.54
N SER A 393 -8.17 -25.52 -11.11
CA SER A 393 -6.81 -26.01 -11.10
C SER A 393 -6.18 -25.61 -12.41
N SER A 394 -5.37 -24.55 -12.43
CA SER A 394 -4.46 -24.32 -13.56
C SER A 394 -3.30 -25.32 -13.56
N ILE A 395 -3.62 -26.60 -13.68
CA ILE A 395 -2.83 -27.56 -14.46
C ILE A 395 -3.70 -28.03 -15.64
N SER A 396 -4.58 -27.19 -16.15
CA SER A 396 -4.92 -27.28 -17.57
C SER A 396 -3.73 -26.73 -18.33
N GLN A 397 -2.83 -27.63 -18.75
CA GLN A 397 -2.08 -27.39 -19.98
C GLN A 397 -3.10 -26.86 -21.00
N PRO A 398 -2.78 -25.82 -21.80
CA PRO A 398 -3.61 -25.49 -22.95
C PRO A 398 -3.88 -26.82 -23.67
N PRO A 399 -5.13 -27.14 -24.05
CA PRO A 399 -5.45 -28.43 -24.64
C PRO A 399 -4.37 -28.67 -25.67
N ALA A 400 -3.60 -29.75 -25.48
CA ALA A 400 -2.52 -30.09 -26.39
C ALA A 400 -3.16 -29.94 -27.75
N ARG A 401 -2.74 -28.94 -28.53
CA ARG A 401 -3.14 -28.88 -29.92
C ARG A 401 -2.75 -30.26 -30.40
N THR A 402 -3.75 -31.08 -30.72
CA THR A 402 -3.57 -32.22 -31.57
C THR A 402 -3.02 -31.60 -32.83
N ARG A 403 -1.68 -31.48 -32.87
CA ARG A 403 -0.94 -31.25 -34.10
C ARG A 403 -1.29 -32.49 -34.89
N ASP A 404 -2.27 -32.34 -35.78
CA ASP A 404 -2.40 -33.24 -36.91
C ASP A 404 -1.00 -33.39 -37.48
N GLY A 405 -0.52 -34.62 -37.50
CA GLY A 405 0.86 -35.00 -37.77
C GLY A 405 1.24 -34.85 -39.25
N SER A 406 0.93 -33.72 -39.88
CA SER A 406 1.26 -33.47 -41.29
C SER A 406 1.82 -32.09 -41.61
N GLU A 407 2.15 -31.25 -40.64
CA GLU A 407 2.93 -30.04 -40.90
C GLU A 407 4.40 -30.27 -40.54
N GLY A 408 5.20 -30.54 -41.58
CA GLY A 408 6.65 -30.66 -41.46
C GLY A 408 7.28 -29.38 -40.92
N LEU A 409 8.42 -29.54 -40.25
CA LEU A 409 9.21 -28.44 -39.66
C LEU A 409 9.35 -27.28 -40.65
N THR A 410 9.00 -26.09 -40.20
CA THR A 410 9.22 -24.86 -40.97
C THR A 410 10.71 -24.73 -41.33
N PRO A 411 11.08 -23.99 -42.39
CA PRO A 411 12.48 -23.82 -42.78
C PRO A 411 13.38 -23.39 -41.62
N ARG A 412 12.86 -22.53 -40.73
CA ARG A 412 13.57 -22.07 -39.53
C ARG A 412 13.74 -23.16 -38.48
N GLU A 413 12.72 -23.99 -38.26
CA GLU A 413 12.81 -25.11 -37.30
C GLU A 413 13.74 -26.23 -37.80
N ARG A 414 13.83 -26.45 -39.11
CA ARG A 414 14.84 -27.36 -39.71
C ARG A 414 16.26 -26.85 -39.52
N GLU A 415 16.47 -25.55 -39.67
CA GLU A 415 17.76 -24.91 -39.45
C GLU A 415 18.19 -25.03 -37.99
N VAL A 416 17.28 -24.76 -37.04
CA VAL A 416 17.54 -24.92 -35.61
C VAL A 416 17.80 -26.40 -35.26
N ALA A 417 17.01 -27.33 -35.79
CA ALA A 417 17.22 -28.76 -35.55
C ALA A 417 18.57 -29.26 -36.11
N ALA A 418 19.01 -28.75 -37.28
CA ALA A 418 20.31 -29.08 -37.86
C ALA A 418 21.47 -28.49 -37.05
N LEU A 419 21.30 -27.31 -36.46
CA LEU A 419 22.30 -26.68 -35.58
C LEU A 419 22.44 -27.43 -34.25
N VAL A 420 21.32 -27.88 -33.67
CA VAL A 420 21.30 -28.70 -32.44
C VAL A 420 21.88 -30.09 -32.70
N ALA A 421 21.57 -30.73 -33.83
CA ALA A 421 22.13 -32.03 -34.21
C ALA A 421 23.66 -31.99 -34.43
N ARG A 422 24.22 -30.81 -34.70
CA ARG A 422 25.67 -30.56 -34.79
C ARG A 422 26.32 -30.19 -33.44
N GLY A 423 25.57 -30.26 -32.34
CA GLY A 423 26.10 -30.11 -30.98
C GLY A 423 26.31 -28.67 -30.50
N LEU A 424 25.69 -27.68 -31.14
CA LEU A 424 25.79 -26.27 -30.72
C LEU A 424 24.64 -25.89 -29.79
N THR A 425 24.95 -25.26 -28.64
CA THR A 425 23.95 -24.79 -27.68
C THR A 425 23.43 -23.40 -28.08
N ASN A 426 22.21 -23.02 -27.65
CA ASN A 426 21.50 -21.79 -28.05
C ASN A 426 22.29 -20.48 -27.86
N LEU A 427 23.31 -20.47 -27.00
CA LEU A 427 24.21 -19.32 -26.79
C LEU A 427 25.23 -19.11 -27.92
N GLN A 428 25.46 -20.11 -28.79
CA GLN A 428 26.39 -20.04 -29.91
C GLN A 428 25.69 -19.82 -31.27
N GLY A 429 24.39 -20.14 -31.39
CA GLY A 429 23.61 -19.92 -32.61
C GLY A 429 23.31 -18.45 -32.92
N GLY A 430 23.29 -17.57 -31.91
CA GLY A 430 23.06 -16.13 -32.08
C GLY A 430 24.23 -15.37 -32.74
N MET A 431 25.44 -15.94 -32.75
CA MET A 431 26.63 -15.29 -33.33
C MET A 431 26.89 -15.64 -34.80
N SER A 432 26.21 -16.65 -35.37
CA SER A 432 26.32 -16.98 -36.81
C SER A 432 25.26 -16.30 -37.68
N SER A 433 24.18 -15.78 -37.08
CA SER A 433 23.12 -15.06 -37.80
C SER A 433 23.36 -13.54 -37.93
N ALA A 434 24.42 -13.00 -37.34
CA ALA A 434 24.77 -11.58 -37.43
C ALA A 434 25.62 -11.23 -38.67
N SER A 435 25.80 -12.16 -39.62
CA SER A 435 26.68 -12.00 -40.79
C SER A 435 25.96 -12.02 -42.14
N SER A 436 24.63 -12.02 -42.20
CA SER A 436 23.90 -12.11 -43.49
C SER A 436 22.81 -11.06 -43.74
N GLU A 437 22.67 -10.02 -42.92
CA GLU A 437 21.79 -8.89 -43.23
C GLU A 437 22.53 -7.56 -43.13
N SER A 438 23.40 -7.32 -44.12
CA SER A 438 23.66 -5.97 -44.61
C SER A 438 23.52 -5.98 -46.12
N LEU A 439 22.50 -5.30 -46.67
CA LEU A 439 22.57 -4.60 -47.96
C LEU A 439 21.29 -3.75 -48.14
N GLY A 440 21.39 -2.51 -47.68
CA GLY A 440 20.54 -1.37 -48.04
C GLY A 440 21.36 -0.09 -47.81
N SER A 441 21.95 0.44 -48.88
CA SER A 441 22.88 1.58 -49.02
C SER A 441 22.49 2.87 -48.25
N ALA A 442 23.33 3.84 -47.87
CA ALA A 442 24.56 4.35 -48.50
C ALA A 442 25.35 5.33 -47.57
N ARG A 443 26.66 5.49 -47.85
CA ARG A 443 27.61 6.61 -47.50
C ARG A 443 27.94 6.87 -46.02
N ALA A 444 29.14 7.28 -45.61
CA ALA A 444 30.50 7.31 -46.15
C ALA A 444 31.42 7.77 -44.99
N ASP A 445 32.62 7.19 -44.95
CA ASP A 445 33.88 7.78 -44.50
C ASP A 445 34.17 8.18 -43.02
N ARG A 446 35.18 7.47 -42.49
CA ARG A 446 36.45 7.98 -41.94
C ARG A 446 36.48 8.60 -40.53
N LEU A 447 36.98 7.83 -39.55
CA LEU A 447 38.39 7.88 -39.07
C LEU A 447 38.57 6.96 -37.84
N LEU A 448 39.34 5.89 -38.03
CA LEU A 448 40.16 5.20 -37.01
C LEU A 448 41.42 6.05 -36.71
N PRO A 449 42.41 5.64 -35.87
CA PRO A 449 42.54 4.51 -34.90
C PRO A 449 43.08 5.06 -33.54
N GLY A 450 43.48 4.31 -32.51
CA GLY A 450 43.91 2.92 -32.33
C GLY A 450 44.18 2.71 -30.83
N SER A 451 43.92 1.54 -30.24
CA SER A 451 44.51 0.22 -30.46
C SER A 451 45.57 -0.12 -29.40
N ARG A 452 45.43 -1.35 -28.91
CA ARG A 452 46.32 -2.17 -28.05
C ARG A 452 46.19 -1.95 -26.54
N ALA A 453 45.67 -2.89 -25.75
CA ALA A 453 45.90 -4.34 -25.58
C ALA A 453 46.89 -4.68 -24.44
N LEU A 454 46.32 -5.34 -23.43
CA LEU A 454 46.83 -6.52 -22.70
C LEU A 454 47.94 -6.37 -21.62
N ARG A 455 47.47 -6.61 -20.39
CA ARG A 455 47.89 -7.67 -19.43
C ARG A 455 48.99 -7.39 -18.37
N PRO A 456 49.00 -8.21 -17.28
CA PRO A 456 49.13 -7.75 -15.88
C PRO A 456 50.43 -8.19 -15.21
N CYS A 457 50.73 -7.66 -14.02
CA CYS A 457 51.49 -8.32 -12.95
C CYS A 457 51.24 -7.60 -11.62
N ALA A 458 51.13 -8.38 -10.55
CA ALA A 458 51.23 -8.00 -9.13
C ALA A 458 52.43 -8.78 -8.55
N PRO A 459 52.78 -8.70 -7.25
CA PRO A 459 52.68 -7.63 -6.25
C PRO A 459 54.07 -7.31 -5.63
N GLU A 460 54.22 -6.27 -4.81
CA GLU A 460 55.13 -6.31 -3.64
C GLU A 460 54.91 -5.14 -2.67
N HIS A 461 55.16 -5.45 -1.40
CA HIS A 461 54.90 -4.68 -0.20
C HIS A 461 55.73 -3.39 -0.08
N GLU A 462 55.12 -2.31 0.41
CA GLU A 462 55.80 -1.43 1.36
C GLU A 462 54.83 -0.60 2.22
N ARG A 463 55.36 -0.14 3.35
CA ARG A 463 54.71 0.22 4.61
C ARG A 463 53.90 1.53 4.55
N ALA A 464 52.86 1.58 5.39
CA ALA A 464 52.12 2.80 5.72
C ALA A 464 53.02 3.89 6.33
N PRO A 465 52.63 5.17 6.16
CA PRO A 465 52.19 5.90 7.35
C PRO A 465 50.86 6.63 7.15
N SER A 466 50.16 6.74 8.28
CA SER A 466 48.96 7.51 8.58
C SER A 466 49.05 9.00 8.24
N ASP A 467 48.08 9.52 7.47
CA ASP A 467 47.39 10.78 7.77
C ASP A 467 46.02 10.81 7.04
N PRO A 468 44.95 11.38 7.66
CA PRO A 468 43.56 11.13 7.29
C PRO A 468 42.98 12.29 6.49
N ASP A 469 43.15 12.32 5.17
CA ASP A 469 42.47 13.33 4.33
C ASP A 469 42.33 12.87 2.88
N SER A 470 41.59 11.77 2.63
CA SER A 470 41.07 11.49 1.27
C SER A 470 39.98 10.41 1.21
N LEU A 471 38.92 10.51 2.02
CA LEU A 471 37.66 9.76 1.78
C LEU A 471 36.46 10.63 2.21
N PHE A 472 36.24 11.73 1.48
CA PHE A 472 35.04 12.56 1.60
C PHE A 472 34.51 12.90 0.21
N ALA A 473 33.93 11.92 -0.48
CA ALA A 473 33.09 12.16 -1.66
C ALA A 473 32.25 10.92 -1.99
N ARG A 474 31.18 10.72 -1.23
CA ARG A 474 29.90 10.04 -1.57
C ARG A 474 29.31 9.42 -0.30
N SER A 475 28.01 9.65 -0.09
CA SER A 475 27.20 9.18 1.05
C SER A 475 27.11 10.13 2.26
N VAL A 476 26.53 11.31 2.09
CA VAL A 476 25.73 11.97 3.13
C VAL A 476 24.66 12.78 2.39
N LEU A 477 23.39 12.34 2.39
CA LEU A 477 22.21 13.18 2.09
C LEU A 477 20.96 12.31 2.26
N CYS A 478 20.40 12.28 3.47
CA CYS A 478 18.96 12.33 3.77
C CYS A 478 18.76 12.14 5.28
N SER A 479 17.70 12.74 5.81
CA SER A 479 17.32 12.74 7.24
C SER A 479 18.05 13.75 8.14
N SER A 480 18.15 15.03 7.74
CA SER A 480 18.41 16.17 8.66
C SER A 480 18.21 17.53 7.97
N PHE A 481 17.00 18.09 7.95
CA PHE A 481 16.80 19.55 7.78
C PHE A 481 15.45 19.96 8.41
N LEU A 482 15.44 20.03 9.74
CA LEU A 482 14.55 20.91 10.48
C LEU A 482 15.48 21.82 11.29
N ILE A 483 15.36 23.13 11.08
CA ILE A 483 16.14 24.23 11.68
C ILE A 483 17.49 24.52 11.00
N LYS A 484 17.47 25.16 9.83
CA LYS A 484 18.39 26.25 9.39
C LYS A 484 18.15 26.57 7.91
N GLU A 485 17.22 27.47 7.61
CA GLU A 485 17.28 28.27 6.37
C GLU A 485 16.32 29.47 6.44
N GLU A 486 16.63 30.45 7.30
CA GLU A 486 16.19 31.84 7.11
C GLU A 486 17.24 32.75 7.74
N ARG A 487 18.33 33.01 7.00
CA ARG A 487 19.22 34.19 7.15
C ARG A 487 20.27 34.16 6.04
N ALA A 488 19.99 34.84 4.93
CA ALA A 488 21.00 35.50 4.09
C ALA A 488 20.35 36.25 2.92
N VAL A 489 19.76 37.42 3.16
CA VAL A 489 19.80 38.55 2.20
C VAL A 489 19.82 39.85 2.99
N VAL A 490 21.01 40.25 3.45
CA VAL A 490 21.44 41.66 3.56
C VAL A 490 22.95 41.66 3.36
N LEU A 491 23.38 41.88 2.12
CA LEU A 491 24.33 42.92 1.70
C LEU A 491 24.31 43.00 0.16
#